data_AF-A0A356KID3-F1
#
_entry.id   AF-A0A356KID3-F1
#
_cell.length_a   1.000
_cell.length_b   1.000
_cell.length_c   1.000
_cell.angle_alpha   90.00
_cell.angle_beta   90.00
_cell.angle_gamma   90.00
#
_symmetry.space_group_name_H-M   'P 1'
#
loop_
_entity.id
_entity.type
_entity.pdbx_description
1 polymer ?
#
loop_
_entity_poly.entity_id
_entity_poly.type
_entity_poly.pdbx_seq_one_letter_code
_entity_poly.pdbx_strand_id
1 'polypeptide(L)'
;MTRLRPADNPFRVQRLDRLRYRLTAHERRALFARLLAERRGALIGPHGSGKTTLLEELATALRERGEAVRLLRLHGNEPTERAAWRAFLARPAGQWLLLDGAEQLGLWGRTRLR
;
A
#
# COMPACT_ATOMS: atom_id res chain seq x y z
N MET A 1 -0.94 -47.55 13.06
CA MET A 1 -1.08 -46.84 11.77
C MET A 1 -1.48 -45.39 12.05
N THR A 2 -0.53 -44.46 11.99
CA THR A 2 -0.74 -43.06 12.39
C THR A 2 -1.43 -42.30 11.25
N ARG A 3 -2.60 -41.70 11.50
CA ARG A 3 -3.32 -40.88 10.52
C ARG A 3 -2.50 -39.64 10.17
N LEU A 4 -2.00 -39.55 8.95
CA LEU A 4 -1.53 -38.29 8.36
C LEU A 4 -2.73 -37.36 8.23
N ARG A 5 -2.75 -36.25 8.98
CA ARG A 5 -3.77 -35.21 8.78
C ARG A 5 -3.30 -34.33 7.63
N PRO A 6 -4.21 -33.66 6.89
CA PRO A 6 -3.83 -32.64 5.91
C PRO A 6 -2.89 -31.55 6.46
N ALA A 7 -2.88 -31.35 7.79
CA ALA A 7 -1.93 -30.54 8.58
C ALA A 7 -0.46 -30.91 8.38
N ASP A 8 -0.18 -32.18 8.12
CA ASP A 8 1.15 -32.77 8.20
C ASP A 8 1.81 -32.89 6.81
N ASN A 9 1.24 -32.27 5.77
CA ASN A 9 1.77 -32.28 4.40
C ASN A 9 3.03 -31.39 4.27
N PRO A 10 4.22 -31.93 3.95
CA PRO A 10 5.46 -31.17 3.77
C PRO A 10 5.48 -30.28 2.51
N PHE A 11 4.52 -30.45 1.59
CA PHE A 11 4.31 -29.60 0.40
C PHE A 11 3.18 -28.58 0.58
N ARG A 12 2.78 -28.28 1.82
CA ARG A 12 1.71 -27.33 2.15
C ARG A 12 2.03 -25.92 1.64
N VAL A 13 1.19 -25.42 0.74
CA VAL A 13 1.31 -24.14 0.01
C VAL A 13 1.06 -22.88 0.90
N GLN A 14 0.90 -23.00 2.21
CA GLN A 14 0.59 -21.89 3.14
C GLN A 14 1.71 -20.84 3.35
N ARG A 15 2.72 -20.79 2.48
CA ARG A 15 3.88 -19.89 2.63
C ARG A 15 4.28 -19.10 1.39
N LEU A 16 3.63 -19.29 0.24
CA LEU A 16 3.88 -18.41 -0.92
C LEU A 16 3.35 -16.99 -0.67
N ASP A 17 2.25 -16.86 0.07
CA ASP A 17 1.62 -15.59 0.45
C ASP A 17 2.50 -14.71 1.37
N ARG A 18 3.55 -15.31 1.97
CA ARG A 18 4.56 -14.62 2.80
C ARG A 18 5.80 -14.21 2.02
N LEU A 19 5.88 -14.50 0.73
CA LEU A 19 6.93 -13.93 -0.11
C LEU A 19 6.69 -12.41 -0.15
N ARG A 20 7.48 -11.71 0.67
CA ARG A 20 7.56 -10.25 0.65
C ARG A 20 7.85 -9.83 -0.79
N TYR A 21 7.25 -8.73 -1.23
CA TYR A 21 7.65 -8.08 -2.48
C TYR A 21 9.17 -7.82 -2.44
N ARG A 22 9.94 -8.64 -3.15
CA ARG A 22 11.38 -8.45 -3.36
C ARG A 22 11.57 -8.01 -4.80
N LEU A 23 11.32 -6.72 -5.04
CA LEU A 23 11.72 -6.09 -6.28
C LEU A 23 13.25 -6.04 -6.29
N THR A 24 13.86 -6.51 -7.37
CA THR A 24 15.25 -6.18 -7.68
C THR A 24 15.42 -4.67 -7.76
N ALA A 25 16.65 -4.17 -7.64
CA ALA A 25 16.91 -2.73 -7.79
C ALA A 25 16.40 -2.19 -9.15
N HIS A 26 16.49 -3.00 -10.21
CA HIS A 26 16.01 -2.63 -11.54
C HIS A 26 14.48 -2.50 -11.59
N GLU A 27 13.74 -3.52 -11.13
CA GLU A 27 12.27 -3.51 -11.10
C GLU A 27 11.73 -2.40 -10.21
N ARG A 28 12.41 -2.14 -9.09
CA ARG A 28 12.11 -1.00 -8.22
C ARG A 28 12.24 0.31 -9.01
N ARG A 29 13.36 0.59 -9.65
CA ARG A 29 13.49 1.83 -10.46
C ARG A 29 12.41 1.93 -11.54
N ALA A 30 12.10 0.84 -12.23
CA ALA A 30 11.08 0.82 -13.27
C ALA A 30 9.68 1.15 -12.72
N LEU A 31 9.31 0.55 -11.58
CA LEU A 31 8.07 0.87 -10.87
C LEU A 31 7.98 2.35 -10.50
N PHE A 32 9.07 2.89 -9.94
CA PHE A 32 9.13 4.30 -9.56
C PHE A 32 9.04 5.24 -10.77
N ALA A 33 9.78 4.95 -11.85
CA ALA A 33 9.74 5.75 -13.08
C ALA A 33 8.32 5.77 -13.68
N ARG A 34 7.67 4.61 -13.74
CA ARG A 34 6.29 4.51 -14.19
C ARG A 34 5.34 5.28 -13.29
N LEU A 35 5.48 5.16 -11.96
CA LEU A 35 4.63 5.90 -11.03
C LEU A 35 4.78 7.41 -11.23
N LEU A 36 6.01 7.92 -11.35
CA LEU A 36 6.27 9.35 -11.59
C LEU A 36 5.63 9.86 -12.89
N ALA A 37 5.60 9.04 -13.94
CA ALA A 37 4.95 9.36 -15.21
C ALA A 37 3.42 9.36 -15.09
N GLU A 38 2.84 8.32 -14.51
CA GLU A 38 1.39 8.15 -14.39
C GLU A 38 0.76 9.03 -13.29
N ARG A 39 1.57 9.48 -12.32
CA ARG A 39 1.19 10.25 -11.13
C ARG A 39 0.09 9.62 -10.27
N ARG A 40 -0.23 8.35 -10.51
CA ARG A 40 -1.31 7.62 -9.85
C ARG A 40 -1.08 6.10 -9.94
N GLY A 41 -1.49 5.38 -8.90
CA GLY A 41 -1.42 3.92 -8.87
C GLY A 41 -2.10 3.34 -7.64
N ALA A 42 -2.27 2.02 -7.64
CA ALA A 42 -2.79 1.26 -6.51
C ALA A 42 -1.86 0.08 -6.20
N LEU A 43 -1.49 -0.08 -4.94
CA LEU A 43 -0.75 -1.24 -4.46
C LEU A 43 -1.73 -2.33 -4.03
N ILE A 44 -1.83 -3.38 -4.84
CA ILE A 44 -2.72 -4.52 -4.59
C ILE A 44 -1.88 -5.75 -4.26
N GLY A 45 -2.33 -6.54 -3.28
CA GLY A 45 -1.67 -7.77 -2.89
C GLY A 45 -2.27 -8.37 -1.62
N PRO A 46 -1.90 -9.61 -1.26
CA PRO A 46 -2.41 -10.30 -0.07
C PRO A 46 -2.11 -9.54 1.24
N HIS A 47 -2.87 -9.79 2.29
CA HIS A 47 -2.53 -9.30 3.63
C HIS A 47 -1.16 -9.82 4.06
N GLY A 48 -0.33 -8.96 4.67
CA GLY A 48 1.02 -9.33 5.12
C GLY A 48 2.10 -9.36 4.03
N SER A 49 1.79 -9.00 2.76
CA SER A 49 2.78 -9.01 1.66
C SER A 49 3.80 -7.86 1.68
N GLY A 50 3.71 -6.94 2.65
CA GLY A 50 4.61 -5.79 2.79
C GLY A 50 4.17 -4.52 2.05
N LYS A 51 2.89 -4.40 1.64
CA LYS A 51 2.36 -3.20 0.95
C LYS A 51 2.63 -1.91 1.72
N THR A 52 2.37 -1.93 3.02
CA THR A 52 2.62 -0.81 3.93
C THR A 52 4.10 -0.40 3.91
N THR A 53 5.02 -1.36 4.00
CA THR A 53 6.46 -1.11 3.91
C THR A 53 6.84 -0.52 2.54
N LEU A 54 6.30 -1.06 1.45
CA LEU A 54 6.54 -0.54 0.11
C LEU A 54 6.03 0.91 -0.05
N LEU A 55 4.88 1.23 0.55
CA LEU A 55 4.31 2.57 0.53
C LEU A 55 5.15 3.58 1.35
N GLU A 56 5.71 3.15 2.48
CA GLU A 56 6.64 3.94 3.29
C GLU A 56 7.97 4.18 2.56
N GLU A 57 8.55 3.13 1.95
CA GLU A 57 9.75 3.25 1.11
C GLU A 57 9.53 4.22 -0.05
N LEU A 58 8.35 4.16 -0.67
CA LEU A 58 7.93 5.10 -1.71
C LEU A 58 7.83 6.54 -1.18
N ALA A 59 7.28 6.74 0.02
CA ALA A 59 7.21 8.06 0.65
C ALA A 59 8.61 8.65 0.85
N THR A 60 9.54 7.86 1.36
CA THR A 60 10.94 8.27 1.57
C THR A 60 11.61 8.64 0.24
N ALA A 61 11.54 7.75 -0.75
CA ALA A 61 12.18 7.98 -2.04
C ALA A 61 11.58 9.14 -2.86
N LEU A 62 10.32 9.51 -2.63
CA LEU A 62 9.74 10.74 -3.18
C LEU A 62 10.28 11.98 -2.46
N ARG A 63 10.32 11.97 -1.12
CA ARG A 63 10.88 13.08 -0.32
C ARG A 63 12.35 13.35 -0.63
N GLU A 64 13.15 12.31 -0.81
CA GLU A 64 14.57 12.42 -1.22
C GLU A 64 14.75 13.11 -2.58
N ARG A 65 13.72 13.09 -3.43
CA ARG A 65 13.69 13.80 -4.72
C ARG A 65 13.15 15.23 -4.61
N GLY A 66 12.86 15.71 -3.40
CA GLY A 66 12.26 17.02 -3.16
C GLY A 66 10.75 17.08 -3.37
N GLU A 67 10.08 15.94 -3.55
CA GLU A 67 8.62 15.89 -3.73
C GLU A 67 7.90 16.10 -2.39
N ALA A 68 6.82 16.88 -2.42
CA ALA A 68 5.94 17.04 -1.27
C ALA A 68 5.03 15.81 -1.14
N VAL A 69 5.13 15.09 -0.02
CA VAL A 69 4.43 13.82 0.22
C VAL A 69 3.58 13.86 1.48
N ARG A 70 2.30 13.50 1.36
CA ARG A 70 1.43 13.20 2.49
C ARG A 70 1.07 11.72 2.51
N LEU A 71 1.26 11.09 3.66
CA LEU A 71 0.88 9.71 3.93
C LEU A 71 -0.24 9.71 4.97
N LEU A 72 -1.36 9.06 4.65
CA LEU A 72 -2.45 8.79 5.59
C LEU A 72 -2.63 7.28 5.70
N ARG A 73 -2.76 6.78 6.94
CA ARG A 73 -3.12 5.38 7.21
C ARG A 73 -4.51 5.35 7.83
N LEU A 74 -5.35 4.47 7.31
CA LEU A 74 -6.69 4.20 7.81
C LEU A 74 -6.72 2.82 8.45
N HIS A 75 -7.25 2.75 9.66
CA HIS A 75 -7.49 1.56 10.46
C HIS A 75 -8.99 1.21 10.56
N GLY A 76 -9.86 2.13 10.16
CA GLY A 76 -11.22 1.85 9.72
C GLY A 76 -12.31 2.01 10.78
N ASN A 77 -12.07 2.72 11.88
CA ASN A 77 -13.08 2.82 12.94
C ASN A 77 -13.01 4.03 13.88
N GLU A 78 -12.36 5.14 13.52
CA GLU A 78 -12.35 6.32 14.41
C GLU A 78 -12.97 7.59 13.79
N PRO A 79 -13.76 8.38 14.56
CA PRO A 79 -14.25 9.69 14.13
C PRO A 79 -13.13 10.65 13.69
N THR A 80 -11.95 10.51 14.29
CA THR A 80 -10.70 11.20 13.96
C THR A 80 -10.26 10.91 12.53
N GLU A 81 -10.46 9.70 12.01
CA GLU A 81 -10.08 9.32 10.64
C GLU A 81 -10.91 10.06 9.58
N ARG A 82 -12.19 10.36 9.86
CA ARG A 82 -13.02 11.16 8.94
C ARG A 82 -12.53 12.61 8.85
N ALA A 83 -12.08 13.19 9.96
CA ALA A 83 -11.47 14.52 9.95
C ALA A 83 -10.11 14.50 9.23
N ALA A 84 -9.27 13.51 9.53
CA ALA A 84 -7.98 13.30 8.89
C ALA A 84 -8.13 13.10 7.37
N TRP A 85 -9.12 12.31 6.92
CA TRP A 85 -9.43 12.11 5.52
C TRP A 85 -9.81 13.41 4.80
N ARG A 86 -10.66 14.24 5.41
CA ARG A 86 -11.02 15.55 4.83
C ARG A 86 -9.81 16.47 4.73
N ALA A 87 -9.00 16.55 5.78
CA ALA A 87 -7.77 17.35 5.77
C ALA A 87 -6.75 16.85 4.73
N PHE A 88 -6.66 15.54 4.56
CA PHE A 88 -5.79 14.90 3.57
C PHE A 88 -6.20 15.23 2.12
N LEU A 89 -7.51 15.33 1.86
CA LEU A 89 -8.03 15.74 0.56
C LEU A 89 -7.89 17.26 0.30
N ALA A 90 -8.03 18.11 1.33
CA ALA A 90 -8.03 19.58 1.21
C ALA A 90 -6.65 20.22 0.93
N ARG A 91 -5.72 19.47 0.33
CA ARG A 91 -4.32 19.89 0.16
C ARG A 91 -4.10 20.84 -1.03
N PRO A 92 -2.99 21.60 -1.02
CA PRO A 92 -2.49 22.29 -2.21
C PRO A 92 -2.15 21.31 -3.35
N ALA A 93 -2.33 21.77 -4.60
CA ALA A 93 -1.95 21.01 -5.79
C ALA A 93 -0.44 20.68 -5.80
N GLY A 94 -0.06 19.63 -6.55
CA GLY A 94 1.34 19.24 -6.74
C GLY A 94 1.92 18.29 -5.70
N GLN A 95 1.17 17.91 -4.66
CA GLN A 95 1.65 16.96 -3.62
C GLN A 95 1.22 15.52 -3.92
N TRP A 96 2.13 14.59 -3.66
CA TRP A 96 1.85 13.16 -3.65
C TRP A 96 0.98 12.78 -2.45
N LEU A 97 -0.04 11.98 -2.74
CA LEU A 97 -0.78 11.29 -1.70
C LEU A 97 -0.47 9.82 -1.70
N LEU A 98 -0.19 9.33 -0.51
CA LEU A 98 -0.07 7.92 -0.22
C LEU A 98 -1.15 7.58 0.80
N LEU A 99 -1.99 6.62 0.46
CA LEU A 99 -3.08 6.16 1.31
C LEU A 99 -2.88 4.68 1.61
N ASP A 100 -2.69 4.36 2.88
CA ASP A 100 -2.69 2.99 3.39
C ASP A 100 -4.05 2.69 4.01
N GLY A 101 -4.56 1.46 3.82
CA GLY A 101 -5.90 1.11 4.27
C GLY A 101 -7.02 1.70 3.40
N ALA A 102 -6.78 1.94 2.11
CA ALA A 102 -7.81 2.46 1.19
C ALA A 102 -9.06 1.56 1.11
N GLU A 103 -8.94 0.28 1.45
CA GLU A 103 -10.06 -0.65 1.55
C GLU A 103 -11.08 -0.25 2.62
N GLN A 104 -10.64 0.47 3.66
CA GLN A 104 -11.48 0.98 4.75
C GLN A 104 -12.37 2.15 4.30
N LEU A 105 -12.07 2.76 3.14
CA LEU A 105 -12.96 3.74 2.53
C LEU A 105 -14.15 3.00 1.88
N GLY A 106 -15.37 3.36 2.30
CA GLY A 106 -16.58 3.01 1.56
C GLY A 106 -16.57 3.58 0.13
N LEU A 107 -17.53 3.14 -0.71
CA LEU A 107 -17.60 3.49 -2.14
C LEU A 107 -17.45 4.99 -2.41
N TRP A 108 -18.10 5.84 -1.60
CA TRP A 108 -18.04 7.31 -1.70
C TRP A 108 -16.71 7.94 -1.27
N GLY A 109 -15.95 7.27 -0.41
CA GLY A 109 -14.59 7.71 -0.06
C GLY A 109 -13.63 7.48 -1.23
N ARG A 110 -13.83 6.39 -1.99
CA ARG A 110 -13.00 6.04 -3.15
C ARG A 110 -13.26 6.92 -4.37
N THR A 111 -14.48 7.42 -4.57
CA THR A 111 -14.78 8.32 -5.70
C THR A 111 -14.07 9.68 -5.60
N ARG A 112 -13.67 10.10 -4.39
CA ARG A 112 -12.89 11.32 -4.15
C ARG A 112 -11.38 11.15 -4.36
N LEU A 113 -10.93 9.93 -4.65
CA LEU A 113 -9.56 9.64 -5.11
C LEU A 113 -9.41 9.79 -6.63
N ARG A 114 -10.46 10.24 -7.35
CA ARG A 114 -10.46 10.40 -8.80
C ARG A 114 -9.55 11.50 -9.28
#